data_AF-A0A3B9WVB5-F1
#
_entry.id   AF-A0A3B9WVB5-F1
#
_cell.length_a   1.000
_cell.length_b   1.000
_cell.length_c   1.000
_cell.angle_alpha   90.00
_cell.angle_beta   90.00
_cell.angle_gamma   90.00
#
_symmetry.space_group_name_H-M   'P 1'
#
loop_
_entity.id
_entity.type
_entity.pdbx_description
1 polymer ?
#
loop_
_entity_poly.entity_id
_entity_poly.type
_entity_poly.pdbx_seq_one_letter_code
_entity_poly.pdbx_strand_id
1 'polypeptide(L)'
;MGTDNRHIVVIAFQYSVVVKGIERKLADSGYRVTLLKEDFDRLEAHLKSPELFILYLPTDIVTDRGKLKLLSNMSEKINSSGGCMILIGDSKFHDELIAELPILHGEKWLNRPVDVSALPMTIEEALKGSVKNAALKKILIVDDDPSYARMVSEWIKGTYQTFIVTAGMQAITFLLKHEVDLILLDYEMPVVDGPQVLQMLRQEEATSHIPVIFLTGVGTREGVQRVMELKPEGYVLKSTTRADLLLYLQEKLS
;
A
#
# COMPACT_ATOMS: atom_id res chain seq x y z
N MET A 1 12.25 -10.84 -20.33
CA MET A 1 11.84 -9.42 -20.44
C MET A 1 12.61 -8.71 -19.35
N GLY A 2 13.89 -8.41 -19.54
CA GLY A 2 14.37 -7.23 -20.28
C GLY A 2 14.57 -6.12 -19.25
N THR A 3 15.70 -6.13 -18.52
CA THR A 3 16.10 -5.08 -17.57
C THR A 3 16.42 -3.75 -18.26
N ASP A 4 16.46 -3.76 -19.60
CA ASP A 4 16.60 -2.58 -20.42
C ASP A 4 15.49 -1.58 -20.11
N ASN A 5 15.91 -0.42 -19.59
CA ASN A 5 15.15 0.82 -19.44
C ASN A 5 14.46 1.09 -18.08
N ARG A 6 14.70 0.30 -17.04
CA ARG A 6 14.22 0.62 -15.67
C ARG A 6 15.04 1.74 -15.04
N HIS A 7 14.37 2.76 -14.49
CA HIS A 7 15.02 3.92 -13.87
C HIS A 7 15.05 3.80 -12.34
N ILE A 8 16.26 3.86 -11.78
CA ILE A 8 16.52 3.85 -10.34
C ILE A 8 17.09 5.20 -9.92
N VAL A 9 16.54 5.76 -8.83
CA VAL A 9 17.07 6.97 -8.20
C VAL A 9 17.77 6.59 -6.91
N VAL A 10 19.07 6.86 -6.82
CA VAL A 10 19.86 6.69 -5.60
C VAL A 10 19.93 8.06 -4.91
N ILE A 11 19.43 8.13 -3.68
CA ILE A 11 19.43 9.33 -2.84
C ILE A 11 20.48 9.14 -1.76
N ALA A 12 21.54 9.93 -1.78
CA ALA A 12 22.63 9.84 -0.83
C ALA A 12 22.71 11.12 0.02
N PHE A 13 22.54 10.97 1.34
CA PHE A 13 22.75 12.05 2.31
C PHE A 13 24.23 12.37 2.53
N GLN A 14 25.11 11.43 2.19
CA GLN A 14 26.54 11.66 2.10
C GLN A 14 27.09 10.87 0.91
N TYR A 15 28.01 11.47 0.17
CA TYR A 15 28.70 10.76 -0.90
C TYR A 15 29.80 9.88 -0.32
N SER A 16 29.83 8.60 -0.71
CA SER A 16 30.84 7.64 -0.25
C SER A 16 31.31 6.72 -1.37
N VAL A 17 32.45 6.06 -1.17
CA VAL A 17 32.95 5.02 -2.10
C VAL A 17 31.91 3.91 -2.29
N VAL A 18 31.15 3.59 -1.24
CA VAL A 18 30.07 2.60 -1.31
C VAL A 18 28.95 3.09 -2.23
N VAL A 19 28.50 4.35 -2.10
CA VAL A 19 27.47 4.93 -2.97
C VAL A 19 27.90 4.88 -4.44
N LYS A 20 29.18 5.19 -4.72
CA LYS A 20 29.74 5.08 -6.07
C LYS A 20 29.75 3.63 -6.57
N GLY A 21 30.05 2.67 -5.69
CA GLY A 21 30.00 1.24 -5.98
C GLY A 21 28.59 0.77 -6.34
N ILE A 22 27.58 1.23 -5.59
CA ILE A 22 26.15 0.99 -5.87
C ILE A 22 25.80 1.52 -7.25
N GLU A 23 26.02 2.82 -7.50
CA GLU A 23 25.72 3.47 -8.78
C GLU A 23 26.32 2.70 -9.96
N ARG A 24 27.63 2.40 -9.89
CA ARG A 24 28.34 1.67 -10.94
C ARG A 24 27.76 0.28 -11.15
N LYS A 25 27.53 -0.49 -10.08
CA LYS A 25 27.02 -1.86 -10.21
C LYS A 25 25.64 -1.90 -10.85
N LEU A 26 24.77 -0.96 -10.51
CA LEU A 26 23.43 -0.87 -11.10
C LEU A 26 23.50 -0.48 -12.57
N ALA A 27 24.34 0.50 -12.93
CA ALA A 27 24.58 0.86 -14.33
C ALA A 27 25.15 -0.33 -15.13
N ASP A 28 26.15 -1.04 -14.60
CA ASP A 28 26.74 -2.25 -15.20
C ASP A 28 25.72 -3.39 -15.35
N SER A 29 24.62 -3.35 -14.60
CA SER A 29 23.52 -4.34 -14.66
C SER A 29 22.36 -3.91 -15.58
N GLY A 30 22.51 -2.80 -16.32
CA GLY A 30 21.55 -2.32 -17.31
C GLY A 30 20.49 -1.34 -16.80
N TYR A 31 20.55 -0.92 -15.52
CA TYR A 31 19.63 0.07 -14.98
C TYR A 31 20.03 1.49 -15.41
N ARG A 32 19.05 2.34 -15.73
CA ARG A 32 19.28 3.79 -15.79
C ARG A 32 19.36 4.31 -14.36
N VAL A 33 20.49 4.87 -13.95
CA VAL A 33 20.69 5.34 -12.57
C VAL A 33 20.75 6.87 -12.54
N THR A 34 20.04 7.49 -11.60
CA THR A 34 20.21 8.91 -11.24
C THR A 34 20.64 9.01 -9.79
N LEU A 35 21.80 9.62 -9.55
CA LEU A 35 22.31 9.87 -8.21
C LEU A 35 21.98 11.30 -7.77
N LEU A 36 21.14 11.44 -6.75
CA LEU A 36 20.85 12.71 -6.07
C LEU A 36 21.71 12.81 -4.82
N LYS A 37 22.47 13.90 -4.72
CA LYS A 37 23.39 14.18 -3.60
C LYS A 37 23.03 15.53 -3.02
N GLU A 38 22.57 15.58 -1.77
CA GLU A 38 22.34 16.81 -0.98
C GLU A 38 21.40 17.88 -1.59
N ASP A 39 21.04 17.76 -2.87
CA ASP A 39 20.12 18.59 -3.66
C ASP A 39 18.85 17.78 -3.91
N PHE A 40 18.07 17.66 -2.85
CA PHE A 40 16.83 16.87 -2.83
C PHE A 40 15.65 17.62 -3.44
N ASP A 41 15.79 18.91 -3.72
CA ASP A 41 14.76 19.72 -4.42
C ASP A 41 14.50 19.18 -5.83
N ARG A 42 15.52 18.54 -6.42
CA ARG A 42 15.42 17.85 -7.72
C ARG A 42 14.62 16.56 -7.67
N LEU A 43 14.26 16.06 -6.49
CA LEU A 43 13.47 14.82 -6.34
C LEU A 43 12.19 14.89 -7.17
N GLU A 44 11.50 16.03 -7.19
CA GLU A 44 10.21 16.20 -7.88
C GLU A 44 10.30 15.95 -9.39
N ALA A 45 11.41 16.37 -10.03
CA ALA A 45 11.66 16.11 -11.45
C ALA A 45 11.81 14.61 -11.75
N HIS A 46 12.10 13.82 -10.71
CA HIS A 46 12.31 12.40 -10.79
C HIS A 46 11.19 11.59 -10.14
N LEU A 47 10.05 12.17 -9.72
CA LEU A 47 8.93 11.39 -9.13
C LEU A 47 8.03 10.70 -10.18
N LYS A 48 8.02 11.19 -11.43
CA LYS A 48 7.05 10.76 -12.46
C LYS A 48 7.39 9.44 -13.18
N SER A 49 8.58 8.87 -12.99
CA SER A 49 9.14 7.81 -13.83
C SER A 49 10.13 6.79 -13.20
N PRO A 50 10.48 6.79 -11.91
CA PRO A 50 11.36 5.77 -11.37
C PRO A 50 10.57 4.60 -10.83
N GLU A 51 11.07 3.40 -11.09
CA GLU A 51 10.47 2.18 -10.55
C GLU A 51 10.94 1.90 -9.11
N LEU A 52 12.04 2.54 -8.69
CA LEU A 52 12.66 2.32 -7.38
C LEU A 52 13.50 3.52 -6.91
N PHE A 53 13.41 3.83 -5.63
CA PHE A 53 14.30 4.73 -4.89
C PHE A 53 15.18 3.94 -3.92
N ILE A 54 16.48 4.26 -3.88
CA ILE A 54 17.42 3.70 -2.90
C ILE A 54 17.94 4.85 -2.04
N LEU A 55 17.64 4.84 -0.75
CA LEU A 55 18.04 5.89 0.19
C LEU A 55 19.22 5.41 1.03
N TYR A 56 20.38 6.02 0.82
CA TYR A 56 21.59 5.76 1.58
C TYR A 56 21.66 6.70 2.80
N LEU A 57 21.24 6.19 3.95
CA LEU A 57 21.01 6.97 5.18
C LEU A 57 22.31 7.35 5.92
N PRO A 58 22.46 8.56 6.45
CA PRO A 58 23.65 8.90 7.22
C PRO A 58 23.62 8.21 8.60
N THR A 59 24.77 8.06 9.26
CA THR A 59 24.86 7.35 10.55
C THR A 59 24.26 8.13 11.72
N ASP A 60 23.99 9.41 11.53
CA ASP A 60 23.36 10.32 12.48
C ASP A 60 21.90 10.61 12.10
N ILE A 61 21.30 9.80 11.21
CA ILE A 61 19.96 10.07 10.67
C ILE A 61 18.91 10.24 11.76
N VAL A 62 19.00 9.47 12.85
CA VAL A 62 17.99 9.51 13.93
C VAL A 62 18.22 10.70 14.88
N THR A 63 19.47 11.11 15.08
CA THR A 63 19.81 12.20 16.00
C THR A 63 19.71 13.58 15.36
N ASP A 64 19.75 13.66 14.02
CA ASP A 64 19.62 14.89 13.26
C ASP A 64 18.15 15.13 12.83
N ARG A 65 17.47 16.03 13.55
CA ARG A 65 16.08 16.41 13.26
C ARG A 65 15.86 16.99 11.86
N GLY A 66 16.87 17.67 11.30
CA GLY A 66 16.79 18.23 9.96
C GLY A 66 16.74 17.11 8.92
N LYS A 67 17.62 16.11 9.07
CA LYS A 67 17.68 14.95 8.20
C LYS A 67 16.46 14.04 8.35
N LEU A 68 15.93 13.84 9.57
CA LEU A 68 14.65 13.14 9.80
C LEU A 68 13.49 13.80 9.07
N LYS A 69 13.34 15.13 9.21
CA LYS A 69 12.26 15.87 8.56
C LYS A 69 12.37 15.78 7.04
N LEU A 70 13.58 15.90 6.51
CA LEU A 70 13.84 15.74 5.09
C LEU A 70 13.50 14.33 4.60
N LEU A 71 13.91 13.29 5.33
CA LEU A 71 13.58 11.90 5.04
C LEU A 71 12.07 11.69 5.01
N SER A 72 11.34 12.15 6.03
CA SER A 72 9.87 12.09 6.08
C SER A 72 9.22 12.70 4.84
N ASN A 73 9.61 13.93 4.49
CA ASN A 73 9.07 14.64 3.33
C ASN A 73 9.36 13.90 2.01
N MET A 74 10.55 13.33 1.86
CA MET A 74 10.90 12.55 0.67
C MET A 74 10.08 11.26 0.60
N SER A 75 9.96 10.53 1.71
CA SER A 75 9.19 9.30 1.79
C SER A 75 7.71 9.53 1.49
N GLU A 76 7.11 10.62 1.98
CA GLU A 76 5.73 11.00 1.63
C GLU A 76 5.56 11.25 0.13
N LYS A 77 6.50 11.98 -0.49
CA LYS A 77 6.48 12.26 -1.92
C LYS A 77 6.64 10.99 -2.76
N ILE A 78 7.57 10.11 -2.39
CA ILE A 78 7.82 8.83 -3.06
C ILE A 78 6.59 7.92 -2.96
N ASN A 79 6.00 7.79 -1.77
CA ASN A 79 4.81 6.97 -1.56
C ASN A 79 3.61 7.52 -2.32
N SER A 80 3.43 8.84 -2.35
CA SER A 80 2.35 9.50 -3.09
C SER A 80 2.49 9.35 -4.61
N SER A 81 3.72 9.18 -5.12
CA SER A 81 3.97 8.86 -6.53
C SER A 81 3.87 7.36 -6.85
N GLY A 82 3.63 6.50 -5.85
CA GLY A 82 3.62 5.04 -6.01
C GLY A 82 5.02 4.44 -6.23
N GLY A 83 6.09 5.17 -5.88
CA GLY A 83 7.46 4.68 -6.01
C GLY A 83 7.81 3.71 -4.88
N CYS A 84 8.54 2.64 -5.19
CA CYS A 84 9.10 1.74 -4.17
C CYS A 84 10.36 2.34 -3.54
N MET A 85 10.60 2.04 -2.27
CA MET A 85 11.78 2.50 -1.54
C MET A 85 12.59 1.33 -0.94
N ILE A 86 13.92 1.45 -1.04
CA ILE A 86 14.88 0.62 -0.30
C ILE A 86 15.71 1.55 0.58
N LEU A 87 15.78 1.25 1.88
CA LEU A 87 16.57 1.97 2.86
C LEU A 87 17.90 1.24 3.08
N ILE A 88 19.01 1.98 3.08
CA ILE A 88 20.33 1.44 3.38
C ILE A 88 20.90 2.15 4.61
N GLY A 89 21.01 1.44 5.73
CA GLY A 89 21.47 2.01 7.00
C GLY A 89 22.18 1.00 7.92
N ASP A 90 22.52 1.46 9.13
CA ASP A 90 23.07 0.61 10.20
C ASP A 90 21.91 -0.05 10.96
N SER A 91 21.94 -1.37 11.12
CA SER A 91 20.84 -2.15 11.72
C SER A 91 20.43 -1.66 13.09
N LYS A 92 21.36 -1.11 13.87
CA LYS A 92 21.09 -0.60 15.22
C LYS A 92 20.11 0.58 15.25
N PHE A 93 19.98 1.30 14.13
CA PHE A 93 19.08 2.45 14.01
C PHE A 93 17.75 2.10 13.33
N HIS A 94 17.57 0.85 12.88
CA HIS A 94 16.35 0.46 12.16
C HIS A 94 15.11 0.72 13.02
N ASP A 95 15.04 0.13 14.20
CA ASP A 95 13.84 0.20 15.05
C ASP A 95 13.57 1.62 15.54
N GLU A 96 14.63 2.36 15.90
CA GLU A 96 14.55 3.76 16.32
C GLU A 96 14.03 4.66 15.18
N LEU A 97 14.51 4.44 13.95
CA LEU A 97 14.06 5.20 12.79
C LEU A 97 12.61 4.89 12.42
N ILE A 98 12.18 3.62 12.50
CA ILE A 98 10.78 3.24 12.26
C ILE A 98 9.85 3.82 13.32
N ALA A 99 10.29 3.91 14.58
CA ALA A 99 9.52 4.54 15.65
C ALA A 99 9.32 6.05 15.40
N GLU A 100 10.36 6.75 14.93
CA GLU A 100 10.28 8.17 14.59
C GLU A 100 9.51 8.42 13.28
N LEU A 101 9.63 7.53 12.30
CA LEU A 101 9.01 7.63 10.98
C LEU A 101 8.21 6.37 10.62
N PRO A 102 6.98 6.20 11.16
CA PRO A 102 6.14 5.03 10.89
C PRO A 102 5.81 4.81 9.41
N ILE A 103 5.92 5.86 8.58
CA ILE A 103 5.74 5.77 7.11
C ILE A 103 6.75 4.83 6.44
N LEU A 104 7.90 4.60 7.07
CA LEU A 104 8.93 3.70 6.58
C LEU A 104 8.66 2.23 6.95
N HIS A 105 7.61 1.96 7.72
CA HIS A 105 7.30 0.61 8.17
C HIS A 105 6.97 -0.32 6.99
N GLY A 106 7.71 -1.42 6.88
CA GLY A 106 7.54 -2.41 5.80
C GLY A 106 8.40 -2.15 4.57
N GLU A 107 9.11 -1.02 4.51
CA GLU A 107 10.08 -0.74 3.46
C GLU A 107 11.28 -1.69 3.55
N LYS A 108 11.86 -2.04 2.40
CA LYS A 108 13.00 -2.98 2.38
C LYS A 108 14.23 -2.31 3.00
N TRP A 109 14.79 -2.92 4.04
CA TRP A 109 16.02 -2.47 4.68
C TRP A 109 17.24 -3.31 4.27
N LEU A 110 18.35 -2.65 3.91
CA LEU A 110 19.65 -3.25 3.68
C LEU A 110 20.66 -2.73 4.69
N ASN A 111 21.29 -3.67 5.39
CA ASN A 111 22.30 -3.36 6.39
C ASN A 111 23.61 -2.92 5.74
N ARG A 112 24.33 -2.06 6.43
CA ARG A 112 25.75 -1.80 6.17
C ARG A 112 26.64 -2.82 6.90
N PRO A 113 27.72 -3.30 6.26
CA PRO A 113 28.14 -3.03 4.88
C PRO A 113 27.21 -3.70 3.86
N VAL A 114 26.94 -3.00 2.75
CA VAL A 114 26.06 -3.52 1.69
C VAL A 114 26.84 -4.47 0.80
N ASP A 115 26.29 -5.66 0.55
CA ASP A 115 26.77 -6.53 -0.51
C ASP A 115 26.33 -5.97 -1.88
N VAL A 116 27.22 -5.17 -2.47
CA VAL A 116 26.99 -4.55 -3.78
C VAL A 116 26.74 -5.60 -4.86
N SER A 117 27.34 -6.79 -4.75
CA SER A 117 27.21 -7.83 -5.77
C SER A 117 25.79 -8.41 -5.85
N ALA A 118 25.08 -8.47 -4.72
CA ALA A 118 23.72 -8.97 -4.59
C ALA A 118 22.63 -7.93 -4.93
N LEU A 119 22.98 -6.65 -5.04
CA LEU A 119 22.00 -5.57 -5.25
C LEU A 119 21.05 -5.76 -6.43
N PRO A 120 21.50 -6.19 -7.63
CA PRO A 120 20.58 -6.38 -8.75
C PRO A 120 19.47 -7.40 -8.44
N MET A 121 19.80 -8.47 -7.70
CA MET A 121 18.82 -9.48 -7.29
C MET A 121 17.86 -8.91 -6.25
N THR A 122 18.36 -8.19 -5.25
CA THR A 122 17.54 -7.52 -4.24
C THR A 122 16.58 -6.50 -4.86
N ILE A 123 17.03 -5.77 -5.88
CA ILE A 123 16.21 -4.81 -6.63
C ILE A 123 15.14 -5.53 -7.43
N GLU A 124 15.48 -6.60 -8.13
CA GLU A 124 14.48 -7.42 -8.83
C GLU A 124 13.43 -7.99 -7.87
N GLU A 125 13.83 -8.44 -6.69
CA GLU A 125 12.91 -8.87 -5.64
C GLU A 125 12.03 -7.74 -5.13
N ALA A 126 12.61 -6.57 -4.85
CA ALA A 126 11.87 -5.39 -4.40
C ALA A 126 10.90 -4.89 -5.47
N LEU A 127 11.30 -4.89 -6.74
CA LEU A 127 10.47 -4.51 -7.88
C LEU A 127 9.35 -5.54 -8.12
N LYS A 128 9.63 -6.84 -8.05
CA LYS A 128 8.60 -7.89 -8.11
C LYS A 128 7.63 -7.83 -6.93
N GLY A 129 8.13 -7.50 -5.74
CA GLY A 129 7.32 -7.18 -4.56
C GLY A 129 6.54 -5.88 -4.72
N SER A 130 7.05 -4.93 -5.52
CA SER A 130 6.40 -3.63 -5.77
C SER A 130 5.38 -3.64 -6.88
N VAL A 131 5.45 -4.61 -7.80
CA VAL A 131 4.30 -4.95 -8.67
C VAL A 131 3.12 -5.48 -7.84
N LYS A 132 3.36 -5.99 -6.60
CA LYS A 132 2.31 -6.23 -5.60
C LYS A 132 1.98 -5.02 -4.70
N ASN A 133 2.79 -3.96 -4.73
CA ASN A 133 2.51 -2.64 -4.13
C ASN A 133 2.10 -1.58 -5.18
N ALA A 134 1.55 -1.99 -6.33
CA ALA A 134 0.67 -1.09 -7.08
C ALA A 134 -0.43 -0.67 -6.09
N ALA A 135 -0.50 0.63 -5.76
CA ALA A 135 -1.42 1.29 -4.83
C ALA A 135 -2.34 0.31 -4.08
N LEU A 136 -2.03 0.02 -2.81
CA LEU A 136 -2.76 -0.93 -1.98
C LEU A 136 -4.24 -0.94 -2.37
N LYS A 137 -4.75 -2.11 -2.78
CA LYS A 137 -6.12 -2.26 -3.26
C LYS A 137 -7.07 -1.55 -2.30
N LYS A 138 -7.92 -0.69 -2.86
CA LYS A 138 -8.78 0.22 -2.11
C LYS A 138 -10.06 -0.51 -1.73
N ILE A 139 -10.33 -0.63 -0.44
CA ILE A 139 -11.52 -1.28 0.09
C ILE A 139 -12.41 -0.23 0.77
N LEU A 140 -13.65 -0.10 0.30
CA LEU A 140 -14.68 0.66 1.00
C LEU A 140 -15.41 -0.24 1.99
N ILE A 141 -15.42 0.15 3.26
CA ILE A 141 -16.17 -0.51 4.32
C ILE A 141 -17.43 0.33 4.60
N VAL A 142 -18.59 -0.29 4.46
CA VAL A 142 -19.91 0.31 4.64
C VAL A 142 -20.62 -0.46 5.75
N ASP A 143 -20.71 0.12 6.95
CA ASP A 143 -21.32 -0.52 8.10
C ASP A 143 -21.84 0.55 9.06
N ASP A 144 -23.07 0.42 9.56
CA ASP A 144 -23.68 1.40 10.45
C ASP A 144 -23.12 1.34 11.89
N ASP A 145 -22.39 0.27 12.24
CA ASP A 145 -21.57 0.21 13.46
C ASP A 145 -20.15 0.74 13.18
N PRO A 146 -19.84 2.00 13.57
CA PRO A 146 -18.53 2.59 13.35
C PRO A 146 -17.40 1.87 14.11
N SER A 147 -17.71 1.16 15.19
CA SER A 147 -16.73 0.42 15.98
C SER A 147 -16.29 -0.84 15.22
N TYR A 148 -17.26 -1.57 14.68
CA TYR A 148 -16.99 -2.73 13.85
C TYR A 148 -16.27 -2.35 12.56
N ALA A 149 -16.71 -1.30 11.86
CA ALA A 149 -16.04 -0.81 10.64
C ALA A 149 -14.57 -0.45 10.89
N ARG A 150 -14.28 0.23 12.01
CA ARG A 150 -12.90 0.58 12.41
C ARG A 150 -12.07 -0.66 12.75
N MET A 151 -12.64 -1.63 13.45
CA MET A 151 -11.95 -2.88 13.77
C MET A 151 -11.55 -3.62 12.48
N VAL A 152 -12.47 -3.78 11.53
CA VAL A 152 -12.21 -4.41 10.22
C VAL A 152 -11.14 -3.63 9.45
N SER A 153 -11.22 -2.30 9.44
CA SER A 153 -10.20 -1.46 8.82
C SER A 153 -8.81 -1.70 9.42
N GLU A 154 -8.68 -1.73 10.75
CA GLU A 154 -7.40 -1.99 11.42
C GLU A 154 -6.89 -3.43 11.19
N TRP A 155 -7.78 -4.41 11.02
CA TRP A 155 -7.38 -5.79 10.72
C TRP A 155 -6.63 -5.92 9.39
N ILE A 156 -7.06 -5.15 8.39
CA ILE A 156 -6.58 -5.26 7.00
C ILE A 156 -5.66 -4.10 6.59
N LYS A 157 -5.40 -3.17 7.51
CA LYS A 157 -4.48 -2.05 7.35
C LYS A 157 -3.06 -2.54 7.07
N GLY A 158 -2.37 -1.85 6.16
CA GLY A 158 -1.02 -2.19 5.71
C GLY A 158 -0.97 -3.22 4.58
N THR A 159 -2.08 -3.93 4.31
CA THR A 159 -2.25 -4.74 3.09
C THR A 159 -3.21 -4.08 2.08
N TYR A 160 -4.17 -3.31 2.58
CA TYR A 160 -5.17 -2.61 1.77
C TYR A 160 -5.26 -1.14 2.20
N GLN A 161 -5.65 -0.27 1.27
CA GLN A 161 -6.07 1.09 1.60
C GLN A 161 -7.56 1.06 1.93
N THR A 162 -7.97 1.53 3.10
CA THR A 162 -9.36 1.43 3.55
C THR A 162 -10.05 2.79 3.62
N PHE A 163 -11.33 2.80 3.30
CA PHE A 163 -12.24 3.92 3.51
C PHE A 163 -13.44 3.43 4.31
N ILE A 164 -13.97 4.26 5.20
CA ILE A 164 -15.13 3.91 6.04
C ILE A 164 -16.24 4.92 5.79
N VAL A 165 -17.45 4.40 5.56
CA VAL A 165 -18.70 5.16 5.58
C VAL A 165 -19.71 4.41 6.45
N THR A 166 -20.62 5.14 7.10
CA THR A 166 -21.53 4.54 8.10
C THR A 166 -22.99 4.49 7.67
N ALA A 167 -23.26 4.69 6.38
CA ALA A 167 -24.60 4.59 5.83
C ALA A 167 -24.56 4.28 4.33
N GLY A 168 -25.56 3.54 3.84
CA GLY A 168 -25.65 3.15 2.42
C GLY A 168 -25.57 4.33 1.44
N MET A 169 -26.30 5.42 1.69
CA MET A 169 -26.27 6.61 0.82
C MET A 169 -24.92 7.35 0.84
N GLN A 170 -24.15 7.24 1.94
CA GLN A 170 -22.79 7.79 1.98
C GLN A 170 -21.87 6.98 1.07
N ALA A 171 -22.06 5.66 0.95
CA ALA A 171 -21.29 4.83 0.02
C ALA A 171 -21.50 5.28 -1.43
N ILE A 172 -22.77 5.50 -1.84
CA ILE A 172 -23.08 6.01 -3.18
C ILE A 172 -22.42 7.37 -3.43
N THR A 173 -22.55 8.30 -2.48
CA THR A 173 -21.95 9.64 -2.60
C THR A 173 -20.42 9.60 -2.65
N PHE A 174 -19.81 8.69 -1.89
CA PHE A 174 -18.36 8.48 -1.86
C PHE A 174 -17.85 7.99 -3.21
N LEU A 175 -18.52 7.01 -3.82
CA LEU A 175 -18.12 6.40 -5.08
C LEU A 175 -18.25 7.33 -6.30
N LEU A 176 -19.01 8.43 -6.18
CA LEU A 176 -19.01 9.49 -7.20
C LEU A 176 -17.68 10.26 -7.28
N LYS A 177 -16.86 10.19 -6.23
CA LYS A 177 -15.62 10.99 -6.10
C LYS A 177 -14.36 10.14 -5.96
N HIS A 178 -14.52 8.85 -5.65
CA HIS A 178 -13.43 7.97 -5.27
C HIS A 178 -13.62 6.59 -5.91
N GLU A 179 -12.55 6.09 -6.52
CA GLU A 179 -12.49 4.72 -7.04
C GLU A 179 -12.04 3.75 -5.96
N VAL A 180 -12.66 2.57 -5.92
CA VAL A 180 -12.31 1.46 -5.03
C VAL A 180 -12.30 0.14 -5.79
N ASP A 181 -11.50 -0.80 -5.30
CA ASP A 181 -11.36 -2.13 -5.90
C ASP A 181 -12.35 -3.14 -5.32
N LEU A 182 -12.91 -2.90 -4.14
CA LEU A 182 -13.86 -3.78 -3.47
C LEU A 182 -14.69 -3.05 -2.42
N ILE A 183 -15.91 -3.53 -2.18
CA ILE A 183 -16.80 -3.03 -1.13
C ILE A 183 -17.09 -4.16 -0.13
N LEU A 184 -16.78 -3.90 1.13
CA LEU A 184 -17.28 -4.66 2.28
C LEU A 184 -18.55 -3.97 2.77
N LEU A 185 -19.69 -4.62 2.57
CA LEU A 185 -21.00 -4.02 2.77
C LEU A 185 -21.77 -4.76 3.85
N ASP A 186 -22.17 -4.08 4.91
CA ASP A 186 -23.09 -4.66 5.87
C ASP A 186 -24.42 -5.01 5.22
N TYR A 187 -24.90 -6.21 5.52
CA TYR A 187 -26.17 -6.69 5.02
C TYR A 187 -27.35 -5.97 5.68
N GLU A 188 -27.26 -5.71 6.99
CA GLU A 188 -28.36 -5.14 7.79
C GLU A 188 -28.03 -3.72 8.24
N MET A 189 -28.50 -2.71 7.50
CA MET A 189 -28.33 -1.29 7.85
C MET A 189 -29.68 -0.56 7.92
N PRO A 190 -29.80 0.50 8.74
CA PRO A 190 -31.01 1.30 8.82
C PRO A 190 -31.19 2.18 7.57
N VAL A 191 -32.45 2.52 7.28
CA VAL A 191 -32.91 3.39 6.18
C VAL A 191 -32.68 2.80 4.79
N VAL A 192 -31.43 2.48 4.43
CA VAL A 192 -31.06 1.80 3.18
C VAL A 192 -30.17 0.61 3.53
N ASP A 193 -30.70 -0.59 3.33
CA ASP A 193 -30.02 -1.84 3.65
C ASP A 193 -28.96 -2.23 2.60
N GLY A 194 -28.11 -3.20 2.94
CA GLY A 194 -27.06 -3.68 2.05
C GLY A 194 -27.57 -4.17 0.68
N PRO A 195 -28.64 -4.98 0.61
CA PRO A 195 -29.26 -5.39 -0.66
C PRO A 195 -29.66 -4.21 -1.56
N GLN A 196 -30.27 -3.17 -0.99
CA GLN A 196 -30.65 -1.97 -1.74
C GLN A 196 -29.42 -1.21 -2.26
N VAL A 197 -28.37 -1.07 -1.44
CA VAL A 197 -27.10 -0.47 -1.87
C VAL A 197 -26.50 -1.27 -3.04
N LEU A 198 -26.43 -2.59 -2.94
CA LEU A 198 -25.93 -3.45 -4.02
C LEU A 198 -26.72 -3.26 -5.32
N GLN A 199 -28.04 -3.14 -5.23
CA GLN A 199 -28.88 -2.89 -6.39
C GLN A 199 -28.56 -1.53 -7.02
N MET A 200 -28.43 -0.46 -6.23
CA MET A 200 -28.06 0.87 -6.71
C MET A 200 -26.69 0.85 -7.41
N LEU A 201 -25.69 0.20 -6.80
CA LEU A 201 -24.34 0.08 -7.36
C LEU A 201 -24.34 -0.59 -8.73
N ARG A 202 -25.21 -1.59 -8.95
CA ARG A 202 -25.33 -2.31 -10.22
C ARG A 202 -26.09 -1.57 -11.31
N GLN A 203 -26.89 -0.57 -10.94
CA GLN A 203 -27.64 0.24 -11.90
C GLN A 203 -26.77 1.31 -12.56
N GLU A 204 -25.64 1.67 -11.95
CA GLU A 204 -24.71 2.67 -12.44
C GLU A 204 -23.49 2.04 -13.12
N GLU A 205 -23.19 2.42 -14.35
CA GLU A 205 -22.07 1.88 -15.14
C GLU A 205 -20.73 2.00 -14.40
N ALA A 206 -20.52 3.16 -13.76
CA ALA A 206 -19.31 3.49 -13.02
C ALA A 206 -19.05 2.62 -11.78
N THR A 207 -20.06 1.96 -11.21
CA THR A 207 -19.91 1.14 -9.99
C THR A 207 -20.33 -0.31 -10.18
N SER A 208 -20.99 -0.65 -11.28
CA SER A 208 -21.54 -1.97 -11.56
C SER A 208 -20.52 -3.11 -11.57
N HIS A 209 -19.25 -2.78 -11.86
CA HIS A 209 -18.14 -3.72 -11.96
C HIS A 209 -17.41 -3.95 -10.63
N ILE A 210 -17.70 -3.16 -9.59
CA ILE A 210 -16.99 -3.24 -8.31
C ILE A 210 -17.50 -4.47 -7.53
N PRO A 211 -16.62 -5.40 -7.14
CA PRO A 211 -17.04 -6.57 -6.36
C PRO A 211 -17.54 -6.16 -4.98
N VAL A 212 -18.66 -6.76 -4.56
CA VAL A 212 -19.28 -6.54 -3.25
C VAL A 212 -19.26 -7.84 -2.46
N ILE A 213 -18.69 -7.78 -1.26
CA ILE A 213 -18.73 -8.86 -0.26
C ILE A 213 -19.63 -8.39 0.88
N PHE A 214 -20.65 -9.18 1.20
CA PHE A 214 -21.52 -8.87 2.33
C PHE A 214 -20.87 -9.22 3.67
N LEU A 215 -20.97 -8.34 4.65
CA LEU A 215 -20.73 -8.62 6.06
C LEU A 215 -22.07 -8.98 6.69
N THR A 216 -22.19 -10.15 7.31
CA THR A 216 -23.45 -10.59 7.91
C THR A 216 -23.25 -11.20 9.29
N GLY A 217 -24.12 -10.86 10.24
CA GLY A 217 -24.17 -11.52 11.55
C GLY A 217 -24.87 -12.88 11.52
N VAL A 218 -25.58 -13.20 10.43
CA VAL A 218 -26.47 -14.36 10.36
C VAL A 218 -25.81 -15.54 9.64
N GLY A 219 -25.32 -16.51 10.41
CA GLY A 219 -24.72 -17.76 9.91
C GLY A 219 -25.71 -18.89 9.60
N THR A 220 -27.02 -18.67 9.74
CA THR A 220 -28.04 -19.70 9.43
C THR A 220 -28.08 -20.01 7.94
N ARG A 221 -28.48 -21.24 7.57
CA ARG A 221 -28.58 -21.67 6.17
C ARG A 221 -29.52 -20.77 5.36
N GLU A 222 -30.65 -20.39 5.95
CA GLU A 222 -31.66 -19.53 5.33
C GLU A 222 -31.17 -18.08 5.18
N GLY A 223 -30.36 -17.59 6.13
CA GLY A 223 -29.72 -16.27 6.02
C GLY A 223 -28.67 -16.22 4.93
N VAL A 224 -27.78 -17.21 4.91
CA VAL A 224 -26.74 -17.33 3.86
C VAL A 224 -27.38 -17.48 2.48
N GLN A 225 -28.45 -18.27 2.35
CA GLN A 225 -29.15 -18.41 1.08
C GLN A 225 -29.68 -17.07 0.56
N ARG A 226 -30.33 -16.27 1.41
CA ARG A 226 -30.83 -14.93 1.04
C ARG A 226 -29.72 -13.99 0.58
N VAL A 227 -28.56 -14.02 1.24
CA VAL A 227 -27.38 -13.24 0.83
C VAL A 227 -26.90 -13.68 -0.56
N MET A 228 -26.80 -14.98 -0.80
CA MET A 228 -26.29 -15.53 -2.06
C MET A 228 -27.26 -15.40 -3.25
N GLU A 229 -28.58 -15.33 -3.01
CA GLU A 229 -29.58 -15.08 -4.06
C GLU A 229 -29.37 -13.71 -4.74
N LEU A 230 -28.79 -12.74 -4.03
CA LEU A 230 -28.41 -11.44 -4.57
C LEU A 230 -27.14 -11.51 -5.44
N LYS A 231 -26.50 -12.69 -5.53
CA LYS A 231 -25.27 -12.95 -6.29
C LYS A 231 -24.13 -11.97 -5.98
N PRO A 232 -23.79 -11.69 -4.72
CA PRO A 232 -22.60 -10.91 -4.40
C PRO A 232 -21.33 -11.66 -4.86
N GLU A 233 -20.19 -10.99 -4.82
CA GLU A 233 -18.88 -11.67 -5.02
C GLU A 233 -18.61 -12.68 -3.89
N GLY A 234 -19.19 -12.43 -2.72
CA GLY A 234 -19.19 -13.36 -1.60
C GLY A 234 -19.81 -12.79 -0.33
N TYR A 235 -19.56 -13.47 0.78
CA TYR A 235 -19.98 -13.02 2.10
C TYR A 235 -18.95 -13.43 3.16
N VAL A 236 -18.95 -12.68 4.27
CA VAL A 236 -18.12 -12.89 5.44
C VAL A 236 -19.01 -12.77 6.68
N LEU A 237 -18.86 -13.71 7.61
CA LEU A 237 -19.55 -13.62 8.90
C LEU A 237 -18.88 -12.55 9.77
N LYS A 238 -19.67 -11.69 10.45
CA LYS A 238 -19.10 -10.69 11.37
C LYS A 238 -18.32 -11.32 12.53
N SER A 239 -18.57 -12.60 12.83
CA SER A 239 -17.82 -13.43 13.79
C SER A 239 -16.50 -14.01 13.25
N THR A 240 -16.07 -13.63 12.04
CA THR A 240 -14.81 -14.10 11.44
C THR A 240 -13.58 -13.62 12.23
N THR A 241 -12.44 -14.27 12.00
CA THR A 241 -11.16 -13.81 12.53
C THR A 241 -10.43 -12.89 11.55
N ARG A 242 -9.48 -12.11 12.07
CA ARG A 242 -8.57 -11.29 11.25
C ARG A 242 -7.83 -12.12 10.21
N ALA A 243 -7.33 -13.30 10.60
CA ALA A 243 -6.54 -14.16 9.71
C ALA A 243 -7.40 -14.69 8.55
N ASP A 244 -8.61 -15.15 8.85
CA ASP A 244 -9.53 -15.67 7.84
C ASP A 244 -10.00 -14.57 6.90
N LEU A 245 -10.30 -13.38 7.41
CA LEU A 245 -10.67 -12.23 6.57
C LEU A 245 -9.53 -11.85 5.61
N LEU A 246 -8.29 -11.75 6.11
CA LEU A 246 -7.14 -11.42 5.27
C LEU A 246 -6.92 -12.46 4.17
N LEU A 247 -6.98 -13.75 4.51
CA LEU A 247 -6.83 -14.83 3.54
C LEU A 247 -7.93 -14.76 2.46
N TYR A 248 -9.18 -14.58 2.89
CA TYR A 248 -10.32 -14.47 2.00
C TYR A 248 -10.21 -13.28 1.02
N LEU A 249 -9.81 -12.11 1.53
CA LEU A 249 -9.62 -10.93 0.69
C LEU A 249 -8.46 -11.09 -0.28
N GLN A 250 -7.39 -11.79 0.13
CA GLN A 250 -6.27 -12.08 -0.76
C GLN A 250 -6.69 -12.96 -1.94
N GLU A 251 -7.51 -13.98 -1.71
CA GLU A 251 -8.03 -14.84 -2.79
C GLU A 251 -8.95 -14.11 -3.75
N LYS A 252 -9.71 -13.12 -3.26
CA LYS A 252 -10.67 -12.35 -4.06
C LYS A 252 -10.07 -11.18 -4.83
N LEU A 253 -8.93 -10.66 -4.36
CA LEU A 253 -8.24 -9.50 -4.96
C LEU A 253 -6.91 -9.85 -5.64
N SER A 254 -6.56 -11.14 -5.72
CA SER A 254 -5.37 -11.66 -6.40
C SER A 254 -5.51 -11.74 -7.92
#